data_AF-A0A2P2KRN9-F1
#
_entry.id   AF-A0A2P2KRN9-F1
#
_cell.length_a   1.000
_cell.length_b   1.000
_cell.length_c   1.000
_cell.angle_alpha   90.00
_cell.angle_beta   90.00
_cell.angle_gamma   90.00
#
_symmetry.space_group_name_H-M   'P 1'
#
loop_
_entity.id
_entity.type
_entity.pdbx_description
1 polymer ?
#
loop_
_entity_poly.entity_id
_entity_poly.type
_entity_poly.pdbx_seq_one_letter_code
_entity_poly.pdbx_strand_id
1 'polypeptide(L)'
;MTLLLVKTSHQLLSSAAMATCSSFCSHFPSINFRAFPISSFPTKQPFSVSFKAFSARASSGPAKADEQPLSIGFLGIGIMGYPMAQNLIKAGCDVTVWNRTKGKCDPLTSMGAKYRPSPEEVAAACDVTFAMLADPESAVEVAFGNQGAASGMSPGKGYVDVSTVDGGASRLISGHIKATGASFLEAPVSGSKKPAEDGQLIFLTAGDKSLYEKVSPFLDVMGKSRFYLGEVGNGAAMKLIVNMVMGRSYIATLLLFGYLFCSCAD
;
A
#
# COMPACT_ATOMS: atom_id res chain seq x y z
N MET A 1 -13.71 62.67 -8.37
CA MET A 1 -12.88 62.81 -9.58
C MET A 1 -11.48 62.40 -9.16
N THR A 2 -11.05 61.15 -9.31
CA THR A 2 -10.88 60.45 -10.58
C THR A 2 -10.92 58.94 -10.30
N LEU A 3 -11.86 58.25 -10.93
CA LEU A 3 -12.03 56.79 -10.90
C LEU A 3 -12.07 56.36 -12.37
N LEU A 4 -10.92 56.03 -12.96
CA LEU A 4 -10.84 55.49 -14.31
C LEU A 4 -9.48 54.82 -14.54
N LEU A 5 -9.54 53.67 -15.21
CA LEU A 5 -8.43 52.88 -15.81
C LEU A 5 -7.70 51.89 -14.89
N VAL A 6 -8.31 50.70 -14.67
CA VAL A 6 -7.77 49.41 -15.14
C VAL A 6 -8.96 48.44 -15.27
N LYS A 7 -9.69 48.51 -16.39
CA LYS A 7 -10.81 47.61 -16.69
C LYS A 7 -10.76 47.18 -18.15
N THR A 8 -9.70 46.47 -18.54
CA THR A 8 -9.55 45.87 -19.88
C THR A 8 -8.48 44.78 -19.87
N SER A 9 -8.80 43.60 -19.32
CA SER A 9 -8.04 42.36 -19.59
C SER A 9 -8.86 41.07 -19.41
N HIS A 10 -10.16 41.15 -19.08
CA HIS A 10 -11.00 39.96 -18.83
C HIS A 10 -11.95 39.57 -19.97
N GLN A 11 -11.91 40.24 -21.13
CA GLN A 11 -12.85 39.97 -22.25
C GLN A 11 -12.21 39.37 -23.51
N LEU A 12 -10.90 39.05 -23.53
CA LEU A 12 -10.24 38.52 -24.73
C LEU A 12 -9.82 37.04 -24.67
N LEU A 13 -10.05 36.34 -23.57
CA LEU A 13 -9.75 34.90 -23.46
C LEU A 13 -10.99 33.98 -23.51
N SER A 14 -12.20 34.55 -23.56
CA SER A 14 -13.45 33.76 -23.64
C SER A 14 -13.86 33.39 -25.07
N SER A 15 -13.18 33.89 -26.11
CA SER A 15 -13.62 33.73 -27.51
C SER A 15 -12.77 32.78 -28.36
N ALA A 16 -11.75 32.13 -27.79
CA ALA A 16 -10.86 31.21 -28.53
C ALA A 16 -11.09 29.72 -28.23
N ALA A 17 -11.92 29.36 -27.25
CA ALA A 17 -12.17 27.95 -26.88
C ALA A 17 -13.49 27.36 -27.44
N MET A 18 -14.28 28.13 -28.18
CA MET A 18 -15.58 27.69 -28.75
C MET A 18 -15.55 27.43 -30.27
N ALA A 19 -14.37 27.21 -30.86
CA ALA A 19 -14.25 27.05 -32.32
C ALA A 19 -13.40 25.86 -32.77
N THR A 20 -13.46 24.71 -32.08
CA THR A 20 -12.94 23.43 -32.61
C THR A 20 -13.71 22.25 -32.05
N CYS A 21 -15.04 22.20 -32.24
CA CYS A 21 -15.82 21.01 -31.93
C CYS A 21 -17.01 20.88 -32.90
N SER A 22 -16.74 20.90 -34.20
CA SER A 22 -17.78 20.70 -35.22
C SER A 22 -17.19 20.11 -36.50
N SER A 23 -16.58 18.94 -36.42
CA SER A 23 -16.29 18.09 -37.60
C SER A 23 -15.80 16.70 -37.15
N PHE A 24 -16.66 15.89 -36.52
CA PHE A 24 -16.54 14.43 -36.54
C PHE A 24 -17.85 13.81 -36.04
N CYS A 25 -18.90 13.88 -36.86
CA CYS A 25 -20.10 13.10 -36.64
C CYS A 25 -20.71 12.73 -38.01
N SER A 26 -20.40 11.53 -38.48
CA SER A 26 -21.16 10.88 -39.54
C SER A 26 -21.14 9.37 -39.33
N HIS A 27 -22.35 8.80 -39.38
CA HIS A 27 -22.71 7.37 -39.40
C HIS A 27 -22.72 6.57 -38.09
N PHE A 28 -23.86 6.66 -37.38
CA PHE A 28 -24.41 5.54 -36.61
C PHE A 28 -25.80 5.22 -37.18
N PRO A 29 -26.10 3.98 -37.61
CA PRO A 29 -27.42 3.62 -38.08
C PRO A 29 -28.40 3.47 -36.90
N SER A 30 -29.57 4.05 -37.06
CA SER A 30 -30.72 3.96 -36.16
C SER A 30 -31.26 2.52 -36.08
N ILE A 31 -31.13 1.89 -34.92
CA ILE A 31 -31.77 0.60 -34.62
C ILE A 31 -33.14 0.87 -33.97
N ASN A 32 -34.19 0.44 -34.68
CA ASN A 32 -35.57 0.48 -34.24
C ASN A 32 -35.79 -0.56 -33.12
N PHE A 33 -36.12 -0.12 -31.91
CA PHE A 33 -36.61 -1.02 -30.85
C PHE A 33 -38.07 -1.39 -31.13
N ARG A 34 -38.30 -2.59 -31.67
CA ARG A 34 -39.61 -3.24 -31.62
C ARG A 34 -39.73 -4.02 -30.31
N ALA A 35 -40.70 -3.64 -29.48
CA ALA A 35 -41.11 -4.42 -28.32
C ALA A 35 -41.71 -5.77 -28.78
N PHE A 36 -41.21 -6.87 -28.23
CA PHE A 36 -41.80 -8.20 -28.38
C PHE A 36 -42.52 -8.60 -27.08
N PRO A 37 -43.67 -9.29 -27.17
CA PRO A 37 -44.46 -9.66 -26.00
C PRO A 37 -43.83 -10.81 -25.23
N ILE A 38 -43.98 -10.76 -23.91
CA ILE A 38 -43.57 -11.76 -22.93
C ILE A 38 -44.44 -13.00 -23.11
N SER A 39 -43.84 -14.15 -23.44
CA SER A 39 -44.51 -15.46 -23.38
C SER A 39 -43.90 -16.34 -22.29
N SER A 40 -44.74 -16.64 -21.30
CA SER A 40 -44.86 -17.91 -20.55
C SER A 40 -43.60 -18.74 -20.28
N PHE A 41 -43.10 -18.62 -19.04
CA PHE A 41 -42.19 -19.59 -18.40
C PHE A 41 -42.92 -20.91 -18.07
N PRO A 42 -42.39 -22.09 -18.45
CA PRO A 42 -42.88 -23.36 -17.93
C PRO A 42 -42.15 -23.73 -16.62
N THR A 43 -42.93 -23.88 -15.56
CA THR A 43 -42.57 -24.52 -14.30
C THR A 43 -42.19 -25.99 -14.50
N LYS A 44 -40.98 -26.40 -14.09
CA LYS A 44 -40.61 -27.81 -13.83
C LYS A 44 -39.84 -27.94 -12.52
N GLN A 45 -40.56 -28.48 -11.52
CA GLN A 45 -40.21 -29.45 -10.46
C GLN A 45 -38.81 -29.40 -9.77
N PRO A 46 -38.75 -29.50 -8.43
CA PRO A 46 -37.50 -29.39 -7.68
C PRO A 46 -36.70 -30.69 -7.74
N PHE A 47 -35.43 -30.58 -8.12
CA PHE A 47 -34.46 -31.67 -8.01
C PHE A 47 -34.02 -31.80 -6.54
N SER A 48 -34.43 -32.88 -5.89
CA SER A 48 -34.01 -33.27 -4.55
C SER A 48 -32.55 -33.73 -4.57
N VAL A 49 -31.63 -32.95 -4.00
CA VAL A 49 -30.25 -33.37 -3.76
C VAL A 49 -30.14 -33.90 -2.33
N SER A 50 -29.88 -35.21 -2.23
CA SER A 50 -29.65 -35.93 -0.98
C SER A 50 -28.29 -35.56 -0.39
N PHE A 51 -28.28 -34.97 0.81
CA PHE A 51 -27.06 -34.78 1.60
C PHE A 51 -26.59 -36.14 2.15
N LYS A 52 -25.59 -36.74 1.50
CA LYS A 52 -24.78 -37.76 2.17
C LYS A 52 -23.70 -37.06 2.99
N ALA A 53 -23.86 -37.12 4.31
CA ALA A 53 -22.85 -36.76 5.28
C ALA A 53 -21.56 -37.55 5.01
N PHE A 54 -20.52 -36.88 4.51
CA PHE A 54 -19.18 -37.43 4.44
C PHE A 54 -18.49 -37.12 5.76
N SER A 55 -18.60 -38.06 6.70
CA SER A 55 -17.80 -38.10 7.91
C SER A 55 -16.34 -38.37 7.52
N ALA A 56 -15.59 -37.32 7.23
CA ALA A 56 -14.14 -37.40 7.06
C ALA A 56 -13.48 -37.34 8.44
N ARG A 57 -12.99 -38.52 8.85
CA ARG A 57 -12.17 -38.76 10.02
C ARG A 57 -10.93 -37.84 9.98
N ALA A 58 -10.75 -37.05 11.04
CA ALA A 58 -9.54 -36.26 11.26
C ALA A 58 -8.32 -37.20 11.29
N SER A 59 -7.47 -37.12 10.27
CA SER A 59 -6.09 -37.59 10.36
C SER A 59 -5.24 -36.41 10.82
N SER A 60 -4.94 -36.40 12.11
CA SER A 60 -3.93 -35.54 12.71
C SER A 60 -2.57 -35.81 12.07
N GLY A 61 -2.15 -34.94 11.14
CA GLY A 61 -0.76 -34.85 10.72
C GLY A 61 0.12 -34.40 11.89
N PRO A 62 1.44 -34.68 11.85
CA PRO A 62 2.33 -34.39 12.96
C PRO A 62 2.35 -32.88 13.21
N ALA A 63 2.25 -32.50 14.48
CA ALA A 63 2.39 -31.13 14.95
C ALA A 63 3.69 -30.54 14.38
N LYS A 64 3.59 -29.35 13.76
CA LYS A 64 4.76 -28.58 13.32
C LYS A 64 5.71 -28.44 14.51
N ALA A 65 6.98 -28.74 14.25
CA ALA A 65 8.06 -28.50 15.19
C ALA A 65 7.97 -27.07 15.74
N ASP A 66 8.36 -26.93 17.00
CA ASP A 66 8.42 -25.73 17.82
C ASP A 66 9.14 -24.56 17.10
N GLU A 67 8.46 -23.89 16.17
CA GLU A 67 8.92 -22.65 15.56
C GLU A 67 8.77 -21.56 16.62
N GLN A 68 9.88 -21.20 17.25
CA GLN A 68 9.97 -20.00 18.07
C GLN A 68 9.43 -18.81 17.25
N PRO A 69 8.54 -17.99 17.82
CA PRO A 69 7.92 -16.89 17.08
C PRO A 69 8.99 -15.91 16.61
N LEU A 70 8.98 -15.59 15.31
CA LEU A 70 9.95 -14.65 14.73
C LEU A 70 9.88 -13.29 15.42
N SER A 71 11.05 -12.75 15.73
CA SER A 71 11.21 -11.41 16.29
C SER A 71 11.14 -10.34 15.19
N ILE A 72 10.38 -9.28 15.42
CA ILE A 72 10.07 -8.25 14.42
C ILE A 72 10.69 -6.90 14.81
N GLY A 73 11.47 -6.31 13.91
CA GLY A 73 11.92 -4.94 13.99
C GLY A 73 10.96 -4.01 13.24
N PHE A 74 10.72 -2.81 13.75
CA PHE A 74 9.94 -1.78 13.05
C PHE A 74 10.62 -0.41 13.14
N LEU A 75 11.10 0.07 12.00
CA LEU A 75 11.82 1.33 11.85
C LEU A 75 10.87 2.40 11.28
N GLY A 76 10.71 3.49 12.02
CA GLY A 76 9.87 4.63 11.60
C GLY A 76 8.47 4.56 12.20
N ILE A 77 8.24 5.33 13.27
CA ILE A 77 6.98 5.38 14.01
C ILE A 77 6.24 6.68 13.65
N GLY A 78 5.94 6.82 12.35
CA GLY A 78 5.21 7.94 11.76
C GLY A 78 3.70 7.69 11.67
N ILE A 79 3.01 8.47 10.83
CA ILE A 79 1.56 8.37 10.59
C ILE A 79 1.14 6.96 10.16
N MET A 80 1.94 6.32 9.30
CA MET A 80 1.69 4.97 8.80
C MET A 80 2.35 3.90 9.67
N GLY A 81 3.60 4.12 10.09
CA GLY A 81 4.36 3.11 10.84
C GLY A 81 3.81 2.82 12.23
N TYR A 82 3.29 3.83 12.94
CA TYR A 82 2.68 3.64 14.25
C TYR A 82 1.51 2.63 14.25
N PRO A 83 0.43 2.82 13.46
CA PRO A 83 -0.68 1.88 13.45
C PRO A 83 -0.29 0.49 12.93
N MET A 84 0.67 0.41 11.99
CA MET A 84 1.19 -0.87 11.50
C MET A 84 1.90 -1.66 12.60
N ALA A 85 2.84 -1.04 13.31
CA ALA A 85 3.52 -1.66 14.45
C ALA A 85 2.53 -2.00 15.58
N GLN A 86 1.54 -1.12 15.82
CA GLN A 86 0.49 -1.37 16.80
C GLN A 86 -0.32 -2.63 16.48
N ASN A 87 -0.65 -2.86 15.22
CA ASN A 87 -1.41 -4.05 14.80
C ASN A 87 -0.61 -5.34 14.99
N LEU A 88 0.71 -5.31 14.73
CA LEU A 88 1.60 -6.44 15.02
C LEU A 88 1.66 -6.76 16.52
N ILE A 89 1.76 -5.73 17.37
CA ILE A 89 1.76 -5.92 18.84
C ILE A 89 0.43 -6.50 19.32
N LYS A 90 -0.71 -5.98 18.82
CA LYS A 90 -2.05 -6.49 19.16
C LYS A 90 -2.26 -7.94 18.70
N ALA A 91 -1.58 -8.36 17.64
CA ALA A 91 -1.57 -9.75 17.16
C ALA A 91 -0.65 -10.67 17.98
N GLY A 92 0.03 -10.15 19.01
CA GLY A 92 0.91 -10.92 19.90
C GLY A 92 2.34 -11.11 19.37
N CYS A 93 2.77 -10.33 18.37
CA CYS A 93 4.14 -10.40 17.87
C CYS A 93 5.14 -9.73 18.83
N ASP A 94 6.37 -10.26 18.89
CA ASP A 94 7.48 -9.63 19.60
C ASP A 94 8.09 -8.51 18.74
N VAL A 95 7.70 -7.26 19.02
CA VAL A 95 8.08 -6.10 18.22
C VAL A 95 9.13 -5.24 18.93
N THR A 96 10.25 -4.98 18.26
CA THR A 96 11.25 -3.99 18.64
C THR A 96 11.15 -2.78 17.73
N VAL A 97 10.99 -1.60 18.30
CA VAL A 97 10.75 -0.35 17.56
C VAL A 97 11.94 0.60 17.65
N TRP A 98 12.09 1.38 16.58
CA TRP A 98 12.96 2.55 16.56
C TRP A 98 12.32 3.68 15.78
N ASN A 99 12.61 4.91 16.21
CA ASN A 99 12.31 6.11 15.47
C ASN A 99 13.37 7.19 15.77
N ARG A 100 13.71 8.02 14.77
CA ARG A 100 14.66 9.14 14.90
C ARG A 100 14.33 10.03 16.12
N THR A 101 13.05 10.33 16.32
CA THR A 101 12.55 10.97 17.54
C THR A 101 12.07 9.89 18.50
N LYS A 102 12.85 9.61 19.56
CA LYS A 102 12.58 8.55 20.55
C LYS A 102 11.14 8.61 21.11
N GLY A 103 10.65 9.80 21.47
CA GLY A 103 9.34 9.95 22.11
C GLY A 103 8.15 9.44 21.28
N LYS A 104 8.31 9.23 19.96
CA LYS A 104 7.25 8.59 19.16
C LYS A 104 7.09 7.09 19.46
N CYS A 105 8.09 6.45 20.04
CA CYS A 105 8.04 5.03 20.42
C CYS A 105 7.30 4.80 21.75
N ASP A 106 7.19 5.81 22.61
CA ASP A 106 6.66 5.68 23.98
C ASP A 106 5.25 5.03 24.07
N PRO A 107 4.30 5.33 23.16
CA PRO A 107 3.01 4.67 23.20
C PRO A 107 3.08 3.17 22.82
N LEU A 108 4.02 2.79 21.95
CA LEU A 108 4.22 1.38 21.56
C LEU A 108 4.97 0.61 22.64
N THR A 109 5.95 1.22 23.31
CA THR A 109 6.66 0.58 24.42
C THR A 109 5.72 0.36 25.61
N SER A 110 4.78 1.28 25.85
CA SER A 110 3.70 1.11 26.82
C SER A 110 2.76 -0.05 26.49
N MET A 111 2.71 -0.49 25.22
CA MET A 111 1.96 -1.66 24.75
C MET A 111 2.81 -2.96 24.74
N GLY A 112 4.05 -2.91 25.19
CA GLY A 112 4.94 -4.08 25.26
C GLY A 112 5.99 -4.17 24.16
N ALA A 113 6.11 -3.16 23.27
CA ALA A 113 7.22 -3.13 22.32
C ALA A 113 8.57 -2.89 23.03
N LYS A 114 9.62 -3.52 22.53
CA LYS A 114 11.01 -3.23 22.94
C LYS A 114 11.51 -1.99 22.19
N TYR A 115 12.40 -1.23 22.79
CA TYR A 115 13.03 -0.08 22.13
C TYR A 115 14.54 -0.32 21.97
N ARG A 116 15.08 0.09 20.83
CA ARG A 116 16.53 0.20 20.59
C ARG A 116 16.88 1.60 20.08
N PRO A 117 18.10 2.11 20.32
CA PRO A 117 18.48 3.48 20.01
C PRO A 117 18.88 3.70 18.54
N SER A 118 19.15 2.65 17.77
CA SER A 118 19.55 2.75 16.35
C SER A 118 18.88 1.69 15.47
N PRO A 119 18.76 1.93 14.14
CA PRO A 119 18.33 0.93 13.17
C PRO A 119 19.19 -0.33 13.17
N GLU A 120 20.51 -0.18 13.31
CA GLU A 120 21.47 -1.28 13.47
C GLU A 120 21.10 -2.19 14.64
N GLU A 121 20.84 -1.64 15.83
CA GLU A 121 20.51 -2.45 17.00
C GLU A 121 19.15 -3.17 16.87
N VAL A 122 18.17 -2.57 16.18
CA VAL A 122 16.91 -3.24 15.86
C VAL A 122 17.17 -4.41 14.91
N ALA A 123 17.90 -4.18 13.81
CA ALA A 123 18.21 -5.20 12.82
C ALA A 123 19.00 -6.38 13.42
N ALA A 124 19.96 -6.09 14.31
CA ALA A 124 20.73 -7.11 15.02
C ALA A 124 19.86 -7.97 15.93
N ALA A 125 18.87 -7.37 16.60
CA ALA A 125 18.00 -8.06 17.55
C ALA A 125 16.83 -8.84 16.90
N CYS A 126 16.52 -8.60 15.61
CA CYS A 126 15.30 -9.12 14.98
C CYS A 126 15.56 -10.03 13.78
N ASP A 127 14.64 -10.96 13.51
CA ASP A 127 14.69 -11.86 12.35
C ASP A 127 14.22 -11.17 11.06
N VAL A 128 13.24 -10.28 11.20
CA VAL A 128 12.66 -9.49 10.11
C VAL A 128 12.51 -8.06 10.58
N THR A 129 13.00 -7.09 9.79
CA THR A 129 12.88 -5.66 10.10
C THR A 129 12.07 -4.96 9.03
N PHE A 130 10.93 -4.39 9.41
CA PHE A 130 10.12 -3.51 8.56
C PHE A 130 10.60 -2.06 8.67
N ALA A 131 10.54 -1.32 7.57
CA ALA A 131 10.91 0.08 7.54
C ALA A 131 9.84 0.93 6.84
N MET A 132 9.29 1.92 7.55
CA MET A 132 8.27 2.85 7.06
C MET A 132 8.74 4.30 7.23
N LEU A 133 9.40 4.83 6.20
CA LEU A 133 10.01 6.16 6.20
C LEU A 133 9.24 7.14 5.31
N ALA A 134 9.47 8.44 5.55
CA ALA A 134 8.72 9.52 4.93
C ALA A 134 9.13 9.78 3.46
N ASP A 135 10.40 9.57 3.14
CA ASP A 135 11.02 9.93 1.87
C ASP A 135 12.19 8.99 1.53
N PRO A 136 12.63 8.95 0.25
CA PRO A 136 13.73 8.08 -0.19
C PRO A 136 15.06 8.34 0.53
N GLU A 137 15.37 9.60 0.88
CA GLU A 137 16.62 9.94 1.57
C GLU A 137 16.66 9.33 2.97
N SER A 138 15.56 9.45 3.72
CA SER A 138 15.40 8.83 5.02
C SER A 138 15.42 7.30 4.94
N ALA A 139 14.82 6.71 3.89
CA ALA A 139 14.85 5.26 3.67
C ALA A 139 16.29 4.75 3.44
N VAL A 140 17.07 5.48 2.63
CA VAL A 140 18.49 5.20 2.38
C VAL A 140 19.33 5.34 3.66
N GLU A 141 19.19 6.45 4.38
CA GLU A 141 19.92 6.72 5.62
C GLU A 141 19.65 5.62 6.68
N VAL A 142 18.37 5.26 6.87
CA VAL A 142 17.98 4.23 7.84
C VAL A 142 18.40 2.83 7.40
N ALA A 143 18.41 2.54 6.09
CA ALA A 143 18.79 1.24 5.58
C ALA A 143 20.30 0.97 5.69
N PHE A 144 21.14 1.92 5.28
CA PHE A 144 22.59 1.68 5.17
C PHE A 144 23.47 2.91 5.45
N GLY A 145 22.92 3.97 6.07
CA GLY A 145 23.71 5.09 6.59
C GLY A 145 24.51 4.71 7.85
N ASN A 146 25.00 5.73 8.56
CA ASN A 146 25.69 5.52 9.83
C ASN A 146 24.73 4.89 10.87
N GLN A 147 25.11 3.74 11.44
CA GLN A 147 24.24 2.90 12.28
C GLN A 147 22.92 2.48 11.59
N GLY A 148 22.94 2.39 10.25
CA GLY A 148 21.83 1.89 9.46
C GLY A 148 21.57 0.40 9.70
N ALA A 149 20.39 -0.07 9.30
CA ALA A 149 19.96 -1.44 9.50
C ALA A 149 20.97 -2.46 8.94
N ALA A 150 21.60 -2.18 7.79
CA ALA A 150 22.59 -3.04 7.16
C ALA A 150 23.75 -3.44 8.10
N SER A 151 24.18 -2.55 9.01
CA SER A 151 25.25 -2.86 9.98
C SER A 151 24.86 -3.94 10.99
N GLY A 152 23.56 -4.13 11.25
CA GLY A 152 23.02 -5.16 12.13
C GLY A 152 22.48 -6.39 11.40
N MET A 153 22.54 -6.41 10.06
CA MET A 153 22.03 -7.50 9.25
C MET A 153 23.07 -8.60 9.03
N SER A 154 22.58 -9.82 8.82
CA SER A 154 23.38 -11.03 8.65
C SER A 154 22.57 -12.08 7.87
N PRO A 155 23.20 -13.16 7.38
CA PRO A 155 22.48 -14.26 6.75
C PRO A 155 21.30 -14.78 7.60
N GLY A 156 20.17 -15.05 6.94
CA GLY A 156 18.93 -15.52 7.57
C GLY A 156 17.97 -14.42 8.03
N LYS A 157 18.44 -13.17 8.15
CA LYS A 157 17.61 -12.00 8.45
C LYS A 157 16.94 -11.43 7.20
N GLY A 158 15.85 -10.70 7.40
CA GLY A 158 15.12 -10.03 6.33
C GLY A 158 14.91 -8.54 6.60
N TYR A 159 15.04 -7.72 5.56
CA TYR A 159 14.63 -6.32 5.55
C TYR A 159 13.44 -6.12 4.61
N VAL A 160 12.36 -5.53 5.12
CA VAL A 160 11.14 -5.25 4.37
C VAL A 160 10.89 -3.75 4.32
N ASP A 161 11.15 -3.13 3.18
CA ASP A 161 10.88 -1.70 3.00
C ASP A 161 9.42 -1.49 2.58
N VAL A 162 8.61 -0.95 3.48
CA VAL A 162 7.19 -0.63 3.23
C VAL A 162 7.00 0.86 2.90
N SER A 163 8.08 1.62 2.78
CA SER A 163 8.08 3.04 2.41
C SER A 163 7.64 3.23 0.96
N THR A 164 7.22 4.45 0.62
CA THR A 164 7.01 4.83 -0.79
C THR A 164 8.28 5.48 -1.33
N VAL A 165 9.04 4.74 -2.13
CA VAL A 165 10.26 5.20 -2.81
C VAL A 165 10.18 4.92 -4.32
N ASP A 166 11.11 5.46 -5.10
CA ASP A 166 11.26 5.10 -6.50
C ASP A 166 12.04 3.79 -6.68
N GLY A 167 11.97 3.21 -7.89
CA GLY A 167 12.63 1.93 -8.18
C GLY A 167 14.15 2.00 -8.21
N GLY A 168 14.76 3.18 -8.36
CA GLY A 168 16.21 3.36 -8.21
C GLY A 168 16.64 3.27 -6.76
N ALA A 169 15.96 4.00 -5.87
CA ALA A 169 16.19 3.95 -4.43
C ALA A 169 15.98 2.54 -3.86
N SER A 170 14.92 1.84 -4.25
CA SER A 170 14.66 0.47 -3.80
C SER A 170 15.75 -0.52 -4.21
N ARG A 171 16.25 -0.44 -5.45
CA ARG A 171 17.37 -1.28 -5.92
C ARG A 171 18.67 -0.97 -5.20
N LEU A 172 18.93 0.31 -4.91
CA LEU A 172 20.09 0.74 -4.13
C LEU A 172 20.05 0.13 -2.72
N ILE A 173 18.94 0.29 -2.01
CA ILE A 173 18.72 -0.30 -0.69
C ILE A 173 18.88 -1.83 -0.76
N SER A 174 18.25 -2.48 -1.74
CA SER A 174 18.36 -3.92 -1.93
C SER A 174 19.80 -4.39 -2.10
N GLY A 175 20.63 -3.67 -2.86
CA GLY A 175 22.04 -4.01 -3.06
C GLY A 175 22.83 -4.00 -1.75
N HIS A 176 22.67 -2.94 -0.96
CA HIS A 176 23.34 -2.80 0.33
C HIS A 176 22.88 -3.85 1.36
N ILE A 177 21.57 -4.12 1.44
CA ILE A 177 21.05 -5.15 2.34
C ILE A 177 21.56 -6.53 1.93
N LYS A 178 21.48 -6.88 0.63
CA LYS A 178 21.91 -8.20 0.15
C LYS A 178 23.41 -8.43 0.30
N ALA A 179 24.23 -7.38 0.27
CA ALA A 179 25.67 -7.48 0.52
C ALA A 179 26.01 -8.00 1.93
N THR A 180 25.09 -7.90 2.89
CA THR A 180 25.23 -8.45 4.26
C THR A 180 24.86 -9.94 4.34
N GLY A 181 24.32 -10.52 3.27
CA GLY A 181 23.74 -11.86 3.23
C GLY A 181 22.27 -11.94 3.68
N ALA A 182 21.68 -10.83 4.12
CA ALA A 182 20.24 -10.75 4.41
C ALA A 182 19.38 -10.71 3.15
N SER A 183 18.11 -11.07 3.28
CA SER A 183 17.10 -10.95 2.22
C SER A 183 16.44 -9.57 2.22
N PHE A 184 16.01 -9.11 1.06
CA PHE A 184 15.33 -7.84 0.84
C PHE A 184 13.98 -8.03 0.13
N LEU A 185 12.96 -7.35 0.64
CA LEU A 185 11.64 -7.26 0.02
C LEU A 185 11.20 -5.79 0.05
N GLU A 186 10.82 -5.24 -1.09
CA GLU A 186 10.01 -4.03 -1.09
C GLU A 186 8.54 -4.41 -0.97
N ALA A 187 7.78 -3.66 -0.19
CA ALA A 187 6.37 -3.87 0.05
C ALA A 187 5.62 -2.53 0.25
N PRO A 188 5.75 -1.55 -0.66
CA PRO A 188 5.01 -0.30 -0.56
C PRO A 188 3.50 -0.54 -0.45
N VAL A 189 2.84 0.32 0.32
CA VAL A 189 1.43 0.13 0.71
C VAL A 189 0.49 1.08 -0.03
N SER A 190 -0.68 0.57 -0.44
CA SER A 190 -1.84 1.39 -0.80
C SER A 190 -2.84 1.45 0.35
N GLY A 191 -3.32 2.65 0.64
CA GLY A 191 -4.10 2.98 1.84
C GLY A 191 -3.53 4.21 2.54
N SER A 192 -4.33 4.79 3.43
CA SER A 192 -3.95 5.93 4.27
C SER A 192 -3.95 5.52 5.75
N LYS A 193 -3.98 6.49 6.66
CA LYS A 193 -3.95 6.26 8.11
C LYS A 193 -5.05 5.30 8.59
N LYS A 194 -6.31 5.51 8.17
CA LYS A 194 -7.44 4.67 8.64
C LYS A 194 -7.30 3.21 8.19
N PRO A 195 -7.03 2.91 6.90
CA PRO A 195 -6.67 1.55 6.50
C PRO A 195 -5.47 0.96 7.25
N ALA A 196 -4.47 1.76 7.62
CA ALA A 196 -3.36 1.27 8.43
C ALA A 196 -3.80 0.90 9.87
N GLU A 197 -4.63 1.73 10.50
CA GLU A 197 -5.22 1.45 11.82
C GLU A 197 -6.06 0.17 11.81
N ASP A 198 -6.79 -0.08 10.72
CA ASP A 198 -7.72 -1.21 10.61
C ASP A 198 -7.07 -2.52 10.11
N GLY A 199 -5.79 -2.50 9.75
CA GLY A 199 -5.15 -3.67 9.11
C GLY A 199 -5.72 -3.96 7.72
N GLN A 200 -6.05 -2.91 6.95
CA GLN A 200 -6.73 -2.98 5.65
C GLN A 200 -5.88 -2.42 4.50
N LEU A 201 -4.58 -2.31 4.69
CA LEU A 201 -3.62 -1.93 3.65
C LEU A 201 -3.57 -2.97 2.51
N ILE A 202 -3.12 -2.51 1.36
CA ILE A 202 -2.79 -3.37 0.22
C ILE A 202 -1.29 -3.28 -0.03
N PHE A 203 -0.58 -4.40 0.07
CA PHE A 203 0.86 -4.46 -0.15
C PHE A 203 1.20 -4.76 -1.61
N LEU A 204 2.11 -3.97 -2.19
CA LEU A 204 2.61 -4.12 -3.55
C LEU A 204 4.05 -4.63 -3.49
N THR A 205 4.21 -5.93 -3.31
CA THR A 205 5.49 -6.53 -2.94
C THR A 205 6.33 -6.95 -4.13
N ALA A 206 7.65 -6.83 -4.04
CA ALA A 206 8.60 -7.40 -5.00
C ALA A 206 9.96 -7.63 -4.34
N GLY A 207 10.78 -8.54 -4.87
CA GLY A 207 12.10 -8.88 -4.33
C GLY A 207 12.27 -10.36 -4.01
N ASP A 208 12.74 -10.68 -2.81
CA ASP A 208 13.03 -12.08 -2.46
C ASP A 208 11.74 -12.87 -2.15
N LYS A 209 11.44 -13.87 -2.99
CA LYS A 209 10.23 -14.68 -2.86
C LYS A 209 10.17 -15.46 -1.54
N SER A 210 11.30 -15.98 -1.06
CA SER A 210 11.39 -16.68 0.23
C SER A 210 11.05 -15.75 1.40
N LEU A 211 11.54 -14.52 1.37
CA LEU A 211 11.22 -13.51 2.38
C LEU A 211 9.74 -13.12 2.30
N TYR A 212 9.19 -12.93 1.09
CA TYR A 212 7.75 -12.69 0.90
C TYR A 212 6.89 -13.77 1.57
N GLU A 213 7.20 -15.06 1.36
CA GLU A 213 6.45 -16.13 2.02
C GLU A 213 6.65 -16.10 3.54
N LYS A 214 7.90 -15.92 4.02
CA LYS A 214 8.22 -15.82 5.46
C LYS A 214 7.45 -14.70 6.17
N VAL A 215 7.32 -13.53 5.55
CA VAL A 215 6.67 -12.35 6.18
C VAL A 215 5.18 -12.24 5.90
N SER A 216 4.62 -13.15 5.10
CA SER A 216 3.21 -13.21 4.75
C SER A 216 2.27 -13.03 5.94
N PRO A 217 2.44 -13.75 7.07
CA PRO A 217 1.51 -13.65 8.18
C PRO A 217 1.50 -12.24 8.80
N PHE A 218 2.64 -11.54 8.78
CA PHE A 218 2.75 -10.18 9.31
C PHE A 218 2.14 -9.15 8.35
N LEU A 219 2.31 -9.35 7.04
CA LEU A 219 1.63 -8.52 6.05
C LEU A 219 0.10 -8.69 6.13
N ASP A 220 -0.38 -9.92 6.37
CA ASP A 220 -1.80 -10.23 6.48
C ASP A 220 -2.43 -9.67 7.78
N VAL A 221 -1.63 -9.42 8.84
CA VAL A 221 -2.07 -8.66 10.04
C VAL A 221 -2.22 -7.17 9.74
N MET A 222 -1.33 -6.60 8.93
CA MET A 222 -1.30 -5.18 8.63
C MET A 222 -2.17 -4.78 7.43
N GLY A 223 -2.66 -5.75 6.66
CA GLY A 223 -3.36 -5.50 5.42
C GLY A 223 -4.35 -6.58 5.02
N LYS A 224 -5.25 -6.21 4.11
CA LYS A 224 -6.30 -7.08 3.59
C LYS A 224 -5.87 -7.86 2.34
N SER A 225 -4.79 -7.43 1.68
CA SER A 225 -4.31 -8.04 0.44
C SER A 225 -2.85 -7.73 0.21
N ARG A 226 -2.16 -8.64 -0.48
CA ARG A 226 -0.77 -8.46 -0.92
C ARG A 226 -0.58 -9.05 -2.31
N PHE A 227 0.17 -8.35 -3.15
CA PHE A 227 0.50 -8.77 -4.51
C PHE A 227 2.01 -8.98 -4.63
N TYR A 228 2.43 -10.07 -5.26
CA TYR A 228 3.84 -10.31 -5.58
C TYR A 228 4.12 -9.97 -7.03
N LEU A 229 4.95 -8.94 -7.25
CA LEU A 229 5.17 -8.27 -8.53
C LEU A 229 6.54 -8.62 -9.14
N GLY A 230 7.19 -9.67 -8.64
CA GLY A 230 8.45 -10.16 -9.20
C GLY A 230 9.67 -9.44 -8.62
N GLU A 231 10.49 -8.87 -9.50
CA GLU A 231 11.80 -8.31 -9.16
C GLU A 231 11.74 -6.94 -8.47
N VAL A 232 12.81 -6.62 -7.73
CA VAL A 232 12.95 -5.33 -7.03
C VAL A 232 12.81 -4.15 -8.00
N GLY A 233 11.98 -3.19 -7.59
CA GLY A 233 11.61 -2.00 -8.33
C GLY A 233 10.21 -2.08 -8.93
N ASN A 234 9.63 -3.27 -9.12
CA ASN A 234 8.29 -3.43 -9.66
C ASN A 234 7.20 -2.99 -8.67
N GLY A 235 7.39 -3.24 -7.37
CA GLY A 235 6.50 -2.78 -6.31
C GLY A 235 6.54 -1.26 -6.17
N ALA A 236 7.74 -0.68 -6.14
CA ALA A 236 7.93 0.77 -6.14
C ALA A 236 7.27 1.44 -7.36
N ALA A 237 7.53 0.92 -8.57
CA ALA A 237 6.94 1.45 -9.80
C ALA A 237 5.41 1.36 -9.77
N MET A 238 4.84 0.22 -9.38
CA MET A 238 3.39 0.04 -9.26
C MET A 238 2.78 1.03 -8.27
N LYS A 239 3.42 1.24 -7.12
CA LYS A 239 2.95 2.20 -6.12
C LYS A 239 2.91 3.63 -6.66
N LEU A 240 3.93 4.05 -7.39
CA LEU A 240 3.97 5.38 -8.01
C LEU A 240 2.87 5.53 -9.08
N ILE A 241 2.61 4.50 -9.87
CA ILE A 241 1.48 4.49 -10.83
C ILE A 241 0.15 4.63 -10.09
N VAL A 242 -0.07 3.88 -9.03
CA VAL A 242 -1.29 3.96 -8.20
C VAL A 242 -1.47 5.37 -7.63
N ASN A 243 -0.41 5.97 -7.08
CA ASN A 243 -0.46 7.33 -6.56
C ASN A 243 -0.72 8.38 -7.65
N MET A 244 -0.13 8.22 -8.84
CA MET A 244 -0.39 9.10 -9.99
C MET A 244 -1.86 9.05 -10.43
N VAL A 245 -2.44 7.84 -10.53
CA VAL A 245 -3.85 7.67 -10.89
C VAL A 245 -4.75 8.29 -9.82
N MET A 246 -4.49 8.06 -8.54
CA MET A 246 -5.26 8.67 -7.44
C MET A 246 -5.21 10.20 -7.51
N GLY A 247 -4.03 10.79 -7.70
CA GLY A 247 -3.87 12.24 -7.83
C GLY A 247 -4.69 12.83 -8.97
N ARG A 248 -4.67 12.18 -10.15
CA ARG A 248 -5.48 12.61 -11.30
C ARG A 248 -6.97 12.51 -11.04
N SER A 249 -7.43 11.44 -10.39
CA SER A 249 -8.84 11.27 -10.04
C SER A 249 -9.33 12.39 -9.12
N TYR A 250 -8.53 12.79 -8.12
CA TYR A 250 -8.90 13.91 -7.23
C TYR A 250 -9.07 15.23 -7.99
N ILE A 251 -8.15 15.56 -8.90
CA ILE A 251 -8.25 16.79 -9.71
C ILE A 251 -9.50 16.75 -10.59
N ALA A 252 -9.77 15.62 -11.24
CA ALA A 252 -10.96 15.46 -12.08
C ALA A 252 -12.26 15.66 -11.28
N THR A 253 -12.34 15.09 -10.08
CA THR A 253 -13.48 15.28 -9.18
C THR A 253 -13.63 16.74 -8.76
N LEU A 254 -12.54 17.41 -8.38
CA LEU A 254 -12.57 18.82 -8.00
C LEU A 254 -13.04 19.72 -9.16
N LEU A 255 -12.58 19.47 -10.38
CA LEU A 255 -13.04 20.19 -11.57
C LEU A 255 -14.52 19.97 -11.83
N LEU A 256 -15.01 18.72 -11.75
CA LEU A 256 -16.43 18.41 -11.90
C LEU A 256 -17.28 19.14 -10.85
N PHE A 257 -16.88 19.13 -9.58
CA PHE A 257 -17.57 19.89 -8.55
C PHE A 257 -17.54 21.40 -8.83
N GLY A 258 -16.39 21.95 -9.26
CA GLY A 258 -16.29 23.35 -9.68
C GLY A 258 -17.25 23.70 -10.82
N TYR A 259 -17.36 22.83 -11.84
CA TYR A 259 -18.31 23.00 -12.94
C TYR A 259 -19.77 22.92 -12.47
N LEU A 260 -20.12 21.96 -11.60
CA LEU A 260 -21.47 21.86 -11.04
C LEU A 260 -21.85 23.08 -10.19
N PHE A 261 -20.94 23.59 -9.36
CA PHE A 261 -21.20 24.78 -8.55
C PHE A 261 -21.34 26.04 -9.42
N CYS A 262 -20.55 26.15 -10.50
CA CYS A 262 -20.68 27.25 -11.45
C CYS A 262 -22.04 27.21 -12.17
N SER A 263 -22.46 26.03 -12.66
CA SER A 263 -23.77 25.87 -13.32
C SER A 263 -24.99 26.02 -12.40
N CYS A 264 -24.85 25.92 -11.09
CA CYS A 264 -25.94 26.21 -10.15
C CYS A 264 -25.98 27.68 -9.69
N ALA A 265 -24.98 28.49 -10.03
CA ALA A 265 -24.90 29.90 -9.68
C ALA A 265 -25.46 30.84 -10.77
N ASP A 266 -25.72 30.31 -11.97
CA ASP A 266 -26.44 30.96 -13.08
C ASP A 266 -27.93 30.56 -13.09
#